data_AF-A0A836TFV4-F1
#
_entry.id   AF-A0A836TFV4-F1
#
_cell.length_a   1.000
_cell.length_b   1.000
_cell.length_c   1.000
_cell.angle_alpha   90.00
_cell.angle_beta   90.00
_cell.angle_gamma   90.00
#
_symmetry.space_group_name_H-M   'P 1'
#
loop_
_entity.id
_entity.type
_entity.pdbx_description
1 polymer ?
#
loop_
_entity_poly.entity_id
_entity_poly.type
_entity_poly.pdbx_seq_one_letter_code
_entity_poly.pdbx_strand_id
1 'polypeptide(L)'
;MKEKVLTIPTPFGAPLTLYKNTWGKSGNETLAIVSGLHGDHLNGMVLSSRLSQFLDNVVEGSDPNYTLKGQVISFPVVNLNAIQSGSRLWPYDGMDMGLAFPGNPQGETSEALASAVLQHTADSYWGIILQSALPHYEDAPHIQTLKLDGRIKKLCRDLKIETVRKLNESPKVNLYSQWQDMVAVTLSSGSPRTVNLPQCETLFQGIINFMVAEKILKDKRKIKSAKNFPPRLYQSEDEVAVLA
;
A
#
# COMPACT_ATOMS: atom_id res chain seq x y z
N MET A 1 -10.03 9.83 -10.62
CA MET A 1 -11.02 9.06 -11.41
C MET A 1 -11.07 7.64 -10.88
N LYS A 2 -12.26 7.16 -10.49
CA LYS A 2 -12.50 5.78 -10.08
C LYS A 2 -12.93 4.96 -11.29
N GLU A 3 -12.25 3.85 -11.54
CA GLU A 3 -12.45 2.96 -12.70
C GLU A 3 -12.76 1.54 -12.21
N LYS A 4 -13.71 0.87 -12.86
CA LYS A 4 -13.93 -0.58 -12.71
C LYS A 4 -12.96 -1.31 -13.64
N VAL A 5 -12.01 -2.05 -13.08
CA VAL A 5 -10.96 -2.72 -13.88
C VAL A 5 -11.18 -4.21 -14.07
N LEU A 6 -11.97 -4.84 -13.19
CA LEU A 6 -12.34 -6.24 -13.29
C LEU A 6 -13.73 -6.43 -12.69
N THR A 7 -14.54 -7.29 -13.32
CA THR A 7 -15.83 -7.74 -12.79
C THR A 7 -15.90 -9.26 -12.91
N ILE A 8 -16.07 -9.94 -11.78
CA ILE A 8 -16.13 -11.40 -11.69
C ILE A 8 -17.55 -11.77 -11.25
N PRO A 9 -18.27 -12.62 -12.01
CA PRO A 9 -19.57 -13.13 -11.57
C PRO A 9 -19.39 -13.97 -10.31
N THR A 10 -20.24 -13.76 -9.31
CA THR A 10 -20.25 -14.59 -8.09
C THR A 10 -21.40 -15.60 -8.18
N PRO A 11 -21.26 -16.80 -7.60
CA PRO A 11 -22.32 -17.81 -7.67
C PRO A 11 -23.59 -17.42 -6.88
N PHE A 12 -23.49 -16.51 -5.91
CA PHE A 12 -24.57 -16.22 -4.96
C PHE A 12 -24.82 -14.73 -4.67
N GLY A 13 -24.51 -13.80 -5.58
CA GLY A 13 -24.79 -12.40 -5.30
C GLY A 13 -24.43 -11.41 -6.39
N ALA A 14 -24.23 -10.16 -5.97
CA ALA A 14 -23.73 -9.11 -6.85
C ALA A 14 -22.33 -9.50 -7.39
N PRO A 15 -22.00 -9.10 -8.63
CA PRO A 15 -20.68 -9.38 -9.18
C PRO A 15 -19.61 -8.67 -8.35
N LEU A 16 -18.51 -9.38 -8.10
CA LEU A 16 -17.34 -8.81 -7.46
C LEU A 16 -16.69 -7.84 -8.43
N THR A 17 -16.49 -6.60 -8.01
CA THR A 17 -15.89 -5.57 -8.85
C THR A 17 -14.61 -5.04 -8.19
N LEU A 18 -13.50 -5.11 -8.93
CA LEU A 18 -12.25 -4.47 -8.53
C LEU A 18 -12.22 -3.03 -9.05
N TYR A 19 -11.93 -2.09 -8.15
CA TYR A 19 -11.83 -0.68 -8.48
C TYR A 19 -10.38 -0.19 -8.38
N LYS A 20 -9.99 0.64 -9.35
CA LYS A 20 -8.75 1.39 -9.36
C LYS A 20 -9.07 2.87 -9.33
N ASN A 21 -8.42 3.61 -8.46
CA ASN A 21 -8.46 5.06 -8.47
C ASN A 21 -7.19 5.60 -9.14
N THR A 22 -7.32 6.61 -10.00
CA THR A 22 -6.20 7.28 -10.66
C THR A 22 -6.32 8.80 -10.47
N TRP A 23 -5.26 9.44 -10.01
CA TRP A 23 -5.12 10.89 -9.96
C TRP A 23 -3.91 11.34 -10.76
N GLY A 24 -4.02 12.50 -11.42
CA GLY A 24 -2.95 13.07 -12.21
C GLY A 24 -2.82 12.42 -13.59
N LYS A 25 -1.78 12.81 -14.33
CA LYS A 25 -1.50 12.34 -15.70
C LYS A 25 -0.27 11.44 -15.69
N SER A 26 -0.30 10.42 -16.54
CA SER A 26 0.83 9.51 -16.73
C SER A 26 2.11 10.29 -17.03
N GLY A 27 3.19 9.92 -16.36
CA GLY A 27 4.53 10.52 -16.49
C GLY A 27 5.58 9.55 -15.98
N ASN A 28 6.82 9.99 -15.81
CA ASN A 28 7.94 9.10 -15.50
C ASN A 28 7.96 8.54 -14.07
N GLU A 29 7.12 9.04 -13.15
CA GLU A 29 7.21 8.74 -11.71
C GLU A 29 5.82 8.38 -11.12
N THR A 30 5.14 7.42 -11.74
CA THR A 30 3.85 6.92 -11.22
C THR A 30 4.04 6.16 -9.91
N LEU A 31 3.20 6.48 -8.91
CA LEU A 31 3.12 5.79 -7.63
C LEU A 31 1.91 4.85 -7.58
N ALA A 32 2.14 3.56 -7.36
CA ALA A 32 1.12 2.58 -7.05
C ALA A 32 0.93 2.39 -5.53
N ILE A 33 -0.31 2.41 -5.07
CA ILE A 33 -0.66 2.14 -3.67
C ILE A 33 -1.69 1.00 -3.62
N VAL A 34 -1.34 -0.11 -2.96
CA VAL A 34 -2.23 -1.28 -2.86
C VAL A 34 -2.53 -1.57 -1.40
N SER A 35 -3.80 -1.81 -1.07
CA SER A 35 -4.25 -2.18 0.26
C SER A 35 -5.46 -3.11 0.19
N GLY A 36 -5.87 -3.66 1.33
CA GLY A 36 -7.00 -4.59 1.38
C GLY A 36 -6.75 -5.90 0.63
N LEU A 37 -5.51 -6.40 0.64
CA LEU A 37 -5.21 -7.79 0.22
C LEU A 37 -5.83 -8.78 1.23
N HIS A 38 -5.76 -8.43 2.51
CA HIS A 38 -6.39 -9.14 3.62
C HIS A 38 -7.52 -8.31 4.21
N GLY A 39 -8.64 -8.96 4.53
CA GLY A 39 -9.85 -8.25 4.98
C GLY A 39 -9.81 -7.77 6.42
N ASP A 40 -8.89 -8.27 7.22
CA ASP A 40 -8.64 -7.84 8.60
C ASP A 40 -7.58 -6.74 8.72
N HIS A 41 -6.96 -6.31 7.62
CA HIS A 41 -5.94 -5.25 7.62
C HIS A 41 -6.57 -3.84 7.49
N LEU A 42 -7.45 -3.50 8.45
CA LEU A 42 -8.28 -2.29 8.41
C LEU A 42 -7.46 -0.99 8.42
N ASN A 43 -6.30 -0.96 9.11
CA ASN A 43 -5.44 0.23 9.17
C ASN A 43 -4.99 0.68 7.77
N GLY A 44 -4.53 -0.28 6.94
CA GLY A 44 -4.10 0.00 5.57
C GLY A 44 -5.24 0.55 4.70
N MET A 45 -6.45 0.03 4.87
CA MET A 45 -7.63 0.48 4.11
C MET A 45 -8.10 1.88 4.55
N VAL A 46 -8.11 2.16 5.85
CA VAL A 46 -8.43 3.50 6.39
C VAL A 46 -7.42 4.53 5.89
N LEU A 47 -6.13 4.20 5.92
CA LEU A 47 -5.08 5.02 5.35
C LEU A 47 -5.29 5.27 3.85
N SER A 48 -5.59 4.23 3.07
CA SER A 48 -5.88 4.38 1.63
C SER A 48 -7.12 5.23 1.36
N SER A 49 -8.15 5.13 2.21
CA SER A 49 -9.36 5.97 2.13
C SER A 49 -9.03 7.44 2.40
N ARG A 50 -8.25 7.71 3.45
CA ARG A 50 -7.79 9.06 3.79
C ARG A 50 -6.93 9.68 2.68
N LEU A 51 -6.03 8.90 2.09
CA LEU A 51 -5.24 9.32 0.92
C LEU A 51 -6.12 9.65 -0.28
N SER A 52 -7.15 8.83 -0.53
CA SER A 52 -8.08 9.08 -1.63
C SER A 52 -8.81 10.42 -1.45
N GLN A 53 -9.36 10.67 -0.26
CA GLN A 53 -10.01 11.94 0.08
C GLN A 53 -9.06 13.13 -0.06
N PHE A 54 -7.81 12.99 0.41
CA PHE A 54 -6.79 14.02 0.25
C PHE A 54 -6.50 14.32 -1.23
N LEU A 55 -6.28 13.29 -2.04
CA LEU A 55 -5.97 13.46 -3.46
C LEU A 55 -7.15 14.04 -4.24
N ASP A 56 -8.39 13.64 -3.91
CA ASP A 56 -9.62 14.25 -4.44
C ASP A 56 -9.65 15.75 -4.14
N ASN A 57 -9.44 16.15 -2.87
CA ASN A 57 -9.38 17.56 -2.47
C ASN A 57 -8.29 18.35 -3.21
N VAL A 58 -7.12 17.73 -3.46
CA VAL A 58 -6.02 18.37 -4.20
C VAL A 58 -6.36 18.57 -5.68
N VAL A 59 -6.97 17.57 -6.34
CA VAL A 59 -7.30 17.68 -7.78
C VAL A 59 -8.53 18.55 -8.04
N GLU A 60 -9.48 18.62 -7.10
CA GLU A 60 -10.65 19.49 -7.15
C GLU A 60 -10.31 20.95 -6.80
N GLY A 61 -9.15 21.20 -6.20
CA GLY A 61 -8.70 22.53 -5.79
C GLY A 61 -9.17 22.97 -4.40
N SER A 62 -9.85 22.08 -3.66
CA SER A 62 -10.31 22.29 -2.29
C SER A 62 -9.15 22.33 -1.27
N ASP A 63 -8.00 21.70 -1.56
CA ASP A 63 -6.75 21.89 -0.83
C ASP A 63 -5.79 22.84 -1.59
N PRO A 64 -5.70 24.13 -1.21
CA PRO A 64 -4.88 25.09 -1.93
C PRO A 64 -3.38 24.89 -1.70
N ASN A 65 -2.98 24.13 -0.67
CA ASN A 65 -1.59 23.99 -0.26
C ASN A 65 -0.80 23.09 -1.21
N TYR A 66 -1.47 22.18 -1.91
CA TYR A 66 -0.80 21.23 -2.76
C TYR A 66 -1.21 21.35 -4.23
N THR A 67 -0.43 20.74 -5.09
CA THR A 67 -0.78 20.52 -6.50
C THR A 67 -0.17 19.21 -6.95
N LEU A 68 -1.00 18.33 -7.50
CA LEU A 68 -0.54 17.09 -8.08
C LEU A 68 0.25 17.37 -9.38
N LYS A 69 1.43 16.77 -9.51
CA LYS A 69 2.36 16.92 -10.63
C LYS A 69 2.69 15.59 -11.31
N GLY A 70 2.66 14.50 -10.57
CA GLY A 70 2.79 13.14 -11.09
C GLY A 70 1.46 12.41 -11.18
N GLN A 71 1.53 11.07 -11.24
CA GLN A 71 0.39 10.18 -11.22
C GLN A 71 0.40 9.32 -9.96
N VAL A 72 -0.79 9.12 -9.38
CA VAL A 72 -1.01 8.15 -8.30
C VAL A 72 -2.10 7.20 -8.76
N ILE A 73 -1.85 5.90 -8.67
CA ILE A 73 -2.86 4.85 -8.81
C ILE A 73 -3.04 4.14 -7.48
N SER A 74 -4.28 3.80 -7.14
CA SER A 74 -4.60 3.12 -5.90
C SER A 74 -5.63 2.02 -6.05
N PHE A 75 -5.35 0.90 -5.41
CA PHE A 75 -6.28 -0.18 -5.13
C PHE A 75 -6.56 -0.18 -3.62
N PRO A 76 -7.60 0.56 -3.15
CA PRO A 76 -7.89 0.68 -1.72
C PRO A 76 -8.47 -0.62 -1.13
N VAL A 77 -9.08 -1.44 -1.97
CA VAL A 77 -9.73 -2.70 -1.59
C VAL A 77 -9.56 -3.70 -2.72
N VAL A 78 -8.67 -4.68 -2.53
CA VAL A 78 -8.47 -5.77 -3.49
C VAL A 78 -9.41 -6.93 -3.19
N ASN A 79 -9.46 -7.36 -1.93
CA ASN A 79 -10.22 -8.52 -1.47
C ASN A 79 -11.50 -8.07 -0.73
N LEU A 80 -12.48 -7.58 -1.49
CA LEU A 80 -13.75 -7.08 -0.94
C LEU A 80 -14.49 -8.14 -0.11
N ASN A 81 -14.47 -9.41 -0.55
CA ASN A 81 -15.18 -10.48 0.13
C ASN A 81 -14.60 -10.76 1.52
N ALA A 82 -13.27 -10.83 1.66
CA ALA A 82 -12.63 -11.01 2.96
C ALA A 82 -12.98 -9.88 3.95
N ILE A 83 -13.11 -8.64 3.46
CA ILE A 83 -13.53 -7.50 4.28
C ILE A 83 -14.98 -7.67 4.74
N GLN A 84 -15.88 -8.02 3.82
CA GLN A 84 -17.29 -8.21 4.13
C GLN A 84 -17.53 -9.33 5.16
N SER A 85 -16.68 -10.37 5.17
CA SER A 85 -16.70 -11.43 6.18
C SER A 85 -15.86 -11.15 7.42
N GLY A 86 -15.15 -10.02 7.50
CA GLY A 86 -14.23 -9.72 8.59
C GLY A 86 -13.09 -10.74 8.73
N SER A 87 -12.74 -11.44 7.63
CA SER A 87 -11.73 -12.49 7.58
C SER A 87 -10.43 -11.97 6.99
N ARG A 88 -9.32 -12.63 7.34
CA ARG A 88 -8.03 -12.41 6.67
C ARG A 88 -8.07 -12.95 5.24
N LEU A 89 -8.52 -14.19 5.12
CA LEU A 89 -8.48 -15.02 3.93
C LEU A 89 -9.77 -14.89 3.11
N TRP A 90 -9.71 -15.35 1.86
CA TRP A 90 -10.88 -15.49 1.01
C TRP A 90 -11.92 -16.42 1.67
N PRO A 91 -13.18 -15.99 1.82
CA PRO A 91 -14.15 -16.72 2.65
C PRO A 91 -14.65 -18.03 2.04
N TYR A 92 -14.52 -18.25 0.73
CA TYR A 92 -15.05 -19.45 0.07
C TYR A 92 -14.09 -20.65 0.09
N ASP A 93 -12.79 -20.41 -0.07
CA ASP A 93 -11.77 -21.47 -0.24
C ASP A 93 -10.58 -21.31 0.72
N GLY A 94 -10.56 -20.24 1.54
CA GLY A 94 -9.46 -19.95 2.45
C GLY A 94 -8.20 -19.43 1.75
N MET A 95 -8.26 -19.07 0.46
CA MET A 95 -7.08 -18.59 -0.27
C MET A 95 -6.51 -17.32 0.37
N ASP A 96 -5.19 -17.31 0.57
CA ASP A 96 -4.45 -16.13 0.99
C ASP A 96 -4.12 -15.27 -0.24
N MET A 97 -4.74 -14.09 -0.33
CA MET A 97 -4.50 -13.14 -1.42
C MET A 97 -3.02 -12.74 -1.54
N GLY A 98 -2.29 -12.72 -0.41
CA GLY A 98 -0.87 -12.44 -0.38
C GLY A 98 0.00 -13.54 -1.01
N LEU A 99 -0.57 -14.71 -1.31
CA LEU A 99 0.07 -15.84 -1.97
C LEU A 99 -0.50 -16.12 -3.38
N ALA A 100 -1.36 -15.24 -3.89
CA ALA A 100 -2.06 -15.42 -5.16
C ALA A 100 -1.32 -14.78 -6.36
N PHE A 101 -0.17 -14.13 -6.16
CA PHE A 101 0.56 -13.43 -7.23
C PHE A 101 1.56 -14.37 -7.94
N PRO A 102 1.80 -14.22 -9.25
CA PRO A 102 1.30 -13.17 -10.16
C PRO A 102 -0.16 -13.31 -10.57
N GLY A 103 -0.81 -14.42 -10.21
CA GLY A 103 -2.19 -14.71 -10.56
C GLY A 103 -2.35 -15.21 -11.99
N ASN A 104 -3.60 -15.43 -12.37
CA ASN A 104 -4.01 -15.93 -13.67
C ASN A 104 -5.33 -15.25 -14.04
N PRO A 105 -5.42 -14.51 -15.16
CA PRO A 105 -6.66 -13.83 -15.55
C PRO A 105 -7.80 -14.80 -15.89
N GLN A 106 -7.49 -16.07 -16.19
CA GLN A 106 -8.45 -17.15 -16.41
C GLN A 106 -8.52 -18.14 -15.23
N GLY A 107 -7.89 -17.80 -14.11
CA GLY A 107 -7.89 -18.61 -12.90
C GLY A 107 -9.09 -18.32 -12.01
N GLU A 108 -9.02 -18.82 -10.79
CA GLU A 108 -10.03 -18.58 -9.77
C GLU A 108 -10.06 -17.11 -9.33
N THR A 109 -11.07 -16.74 -8.54
CA THR A 109 -11.33 -15.32 -8.20
C THR A 109 -10.10 -14.59 -7.64
N SER A 110 -9.37 -15.21 -6.71
CA SER A 110 -8.16 -14.62 -6.11
C SER A 110 -7.02 -14.46 -7.12
N GLU A 111 -6.86 -15.41 -8.05
CA GLU A 111 -5.85 -15.34 -9.11
C GLU A 111 -6.16 -14.26 -10.14
N ALA A 112 -7.44 -14.13 -10.53
CA ALA A 112 -7.89 -13.11 -11.46
C ALA A 112 -7.73 -11.70 -10.86
N LEU A 113 -8.06 -11.52 -9.57
CA LEU A 113 -7.79 -10.27 -8.85
C LEU A 113 -6.30 -9.95 -8.80
N ALA A 114 -5.45 -10.93 -8.48
CA ALA A 114 -4.01 -10.76 -8.36
C ALA A 114 -3.39 -10.35 -9.71
N SER A 115 -3.79 -11.04 -10.79
CA SER A 115 -3.39 -10.72 -12.16
C SER A 115 -3.78 -9.30 -12.55
N ALA A 116 -5.01 -8.87 -12.23
CA ALA A 116 -5.49 -7.53 -12.57
C ALA A 116 -4.73 -6.43 -11.80
N VAL A 117 -4.50 -6.61 -10.50
CA VAL A 117 -3.71 -5.68 -9.68
C VAL A 117 -2.29 -5.56 -10.22
N LEU A 118 -1.65 -6.69 -10.54
CA LEU A 118 -0.30 -6.70 -11.08
C LEU A 118 -0.23 -5.99 -12.43
N GLN A 119 -1.12 -6.31 -13.37
CA GLN A 119 -1.17 -5.69 -14.69
C GLN A 119 -1.36 -4.17 -14.60
N HIS A 120 -2.26 -3.70 -13.75
CA HIS A 120 -2.53 -2.26 -13.61
C HIS A 120 -1.47 -1.49 -12.85
N THR A 121 -0.55 -2.16 -12.17
CA THR A 121 0.55 -1.54 -11.43
C THR A 121 1.92 -1.70 -12.10
N ALA A 122 2.01 -2.53 -13.15
CA ALA A 122 3.27 -2.91 -13.80
C ALA A 122 4.14 -1.73 -14.28
N ASP A 123 3.52 -0.69 -14.82
CA ASP A 123 4.23 0.50 -15.35
C ASP A 123 4.56 1.55 -14.29
N SER A 124 4.35 1.25 -13.00
CA SER A 124 4.64 2.18 -11.91
C SER A 124 6.12 2.17 -11.56
N TYR A 125 6.65 3.33 -11.18
CA TYR A 125 8.05 3.46 -10.74
C TYR A 125 8.19 3.22 -9.23
N TRP A 126 7.20 3.68 -8.47
CA TRP A 126 7.12 3.52 -7.02
C TRP A 126 5.95 2.64 -6.62
N GLY A 127 6.13 1.80 -5.60
CA GLY A 127 5.02 1.04 -5.04
C GLY A 127 5.00 0.99 -3.53
N ILE A 128 3.79 1.08 -2.99
CA ILE A 128 3.53 1.03 -1.56
C ILE A 128 2.40 0.03 -1.32
N ILE A 129 2.66 -0.98 -0.50
CA ILE A 129 1.62 -1.87 0.04
C ILE A 129 1.27 -1.36 1.44
N LEU A 130 -0.02 -1.21 1.76
CA LEU A 130 -0.50 -0.80 3.08
C LEU A 130 -1.13 -1.99 3.79
N GLN A 131 -0.72 -2.25 5.03
CA GLN A 131 -1.21 -3.37 5.82
C GLN A 131 -1.27 -3.09 7.33
N SER A 132 -1.85 -4.04 8.06
CA SER A 132 -1.71 -4.15 9.52
C SER A 132 -0.66 -5.23 9.86
N ALA A 133 -0.33 -5.35 11.15
CA ALA A 133 0.47 -6.47 11.66
C ALA A 133 -0.18 -7.83 11.37
N LEU A 134 0.59 -8.90 11.59
CA LEU A 134 0.09 -10.27 11.54
C LEU A 134 -0.89 -10.56 12.71
N PRO A 135 -1.70 -11.65 12.61
CA PRO A 135 -2.53 -12.09 13.72
C PRO A 135 -1.73 -12.22 15.02
N HIS A 136 -2.30 -11.71 16.11
CA HIS A 136 -1.70 -11.66 17.46
C HIS A 136 -0.56 -10.63 17.65
N TYR A 137 -0.22 -9.84 16.64
CA TYR A 137 0.78 -8.77 16.74
C TYR A 137 0.14 -7.39 16.61
N GLU A 138 0.87 -6.38 17.11
CA GLU A 138 0.62 -4.97 16.84
C GLU A 138 1.91 -4.33 16.33
N ASP A 139 1.81 -3.66 15.19
CA ASP A 139 2.94 -2.98 14.58
C ASP A 139 2.91 -1.49 14.93
N ALA A 140 4.01 -0.93 15.43
CA ALA A 140 4.22 0.51 15.35
C ALA A 140 4.39 0.93 13.87
N PRO A 141 4.11 2.20 13.49
CA PRO A 141 4.32 2.67 12.12
C PRO A 141 5.75 2.42 11.64
N HIS A 142 5.92 1.55 10.66
CA HIS A 142 7.24 1.22 10.12
C HIS A 142 7.19 0.79 8.66
N ILE A 143 8.38 0.78 8.05
CA ILE A 143 8.60 0.35 6.67
C ILE A 143 9.09 -1.10 6.71
N GLN A 144 8.58 -1.94 5.82
CA GLN A 144 9.10 -3.27 5.54
C GLN A 144 9.64 -3.36 4.11
N THR A 145 10.77 -4.03 3.91
CA THR A 145 11.41 -4.18 2.60
C THR A 145 12.18 -5.50 2.47
N LEU A 146 12.33 -6.03 1.26
CA LEU A 146 13.18 -7.21 0.99
C LEU A 146 14.65 -6.82 0.70
N LYS A 147 14.91 -5.60 0.20
CA LYS A 147 16.24 -5.17 -0.25
C LYS A 147 16.62 -3.79 0.30
N LEU A 148 17.88 -3.61 0.65
CA LEU A 148 18.41 -2.34 1.18
C LEU A 148 19.41 -1.70 0.19
N ASP A 149 18.96 -1.45 -1.03
CA ASP A 149 19.73 -0.72 -2.04
C ASP A 149 19.63 0.82 -1.85
N GLY A 150 20.38 1.59 -2.66
CA GLY A 150 20.39 3.05 -2.57
C GLY A 150 19.03 3.71 -2.87
N ARG A 151 18.21 3.11 -3.74
CA ARG A 151 16.89 3.63 -4.11
C ARG A 151 15.89 3.42 -2.97
N ILE A 152 15.88 2.23 -2.36
CA ILE A 152 15.05 1.94 -1.19
C ILE A 152 15.46 2.82 0.00
N LYS A 153 16.76 3.00 0.26
CA LYS A 153 17.25 3.89 1.33
C LYS A 153 16.81 5.34 1.10
N LYS A 154 16.78 5.81 -0.14
CA LYS A 154 16.23 7.13 -0.49
C LYS A 154 14.74 7.20 -0.18
N LEU A 155 13.95 6.26 -0.70
CA LEU A 155 12.51 6.18 -0.44
C LEU A 155 12.20 6.19 1.06
N CYS A 156 12.93 5.41 1.86
CA CYS A 156 12.71 5.36 3.31
C CYS A 156 12.95 6.71 4.00
N ARG A 157 13.98 7.46 3.58
CA ARG A 157 14.25 8.81 4.08
C ARG A 157 13.15 9.79 3.67
N ASP A 158 12.66 9.67 2.45
CA ASP A 158 11.67 10.57 1.88
C ASP A 158 10.29 10.38 2.53
N LEU A 159 9.97 9.15 2.96
CA LEU A 159 8.82 8.86 3.82
C LEU A 159 8.94 9.46 5.23
N LYS A 160 10.16 9.72 5.72
CA LYS A 160 10.44 10.19 7.09
C LYS A 160 9.84 9.30 8.19
N ILE A 161 9.80 7.99 7.94
CA ILE A 161 9.46 6.98 8.95
C ILE A 161 10.76 6.43 9.52
N GLU A 162 10.87 6.41 10.85
CA GLU A 162 12.14 6.12 11.53
C GLU A 162 12.53 4.65 11.42
N THR A 163 11.57 3.74 11.53
CA THR A 163 11.84 2.30 11.61
C THR A 163 11.70 1.63 10.25
N VAL A 164 12.74 0.94 9.81
CA VAL A 164 12.74 0.09 8.62
C VAL A 164 13.14 -1.32 9.01
N ARG A 165 12.28 -2.29 8.72
CA ARG A 165 12.52 -3.72 8.93
C ARG A 165 12.80 -4.40 7.59
N LYS A 166 13.95 -5.04 7.47
CA LYS A 166 14.26 -5.92 6.34
C LYS A 166 13.65 -7.29 6.61
N LEU A 167 12.76 -7.73 5.72
CA LEU A 167 12.14 -9.06 5.77
C LEU A 167 13.07 -10.11 5.17
N ASN A 168 12.94 -11.35 5.65
CA ASN A 168 13.56 -12.49 5.01
C ASN A 168 12.93 -12.75 3.63
N GLU A 169 13.72 -13.34 2.72
CA GLU A 169 13.16 -13.79 1.45
C GLU A 169 12.04 -14.82 1.69
N SER A 170 10.91 -14.59 1.02
CA SER A 170 9.71 -15.43 1.04
C SER A 170 9.49 -15.98 -0.37
N PRO A 171 8.75 -17.09 -0.56
CA PRO A 171 8.35 -17.53 -1.89
C PRO A 171 7.82 -16.36 -2.74
N LYS A 172 8.24 -16.33 -4.02
CA LYS A 172 7.96 -15.26 -4.99
C LYS A 172 6.51 -15.30 -5.48
N VAL A 173 5.57 -15.32 -4.55
CA VAL A 173 4.12 -15.48 -4.79
C VAL A 173 3.29 -14.34 -4.19
N ASN A 174 3.96 -13.25 -3.77
CA ASN A 174 3.33 -12.05 -3.23
C ASN A 174 3.56 -10.84 -4.17
N LEU A 175 2.70 -9.82 -4.06
CA LEU A 175 2.76 -8.63 -4.92
C LEU A 175 4.14 -7.95 -4.88
N TYR A 176 4.73 -7.81 -3.69
CA TYR A 176 6.05 -7.19 -3.52
C TYR A 176 7.11 -7.90 -4.36
N SER A 177 7.10 -9.23 -4.38
CA SER A 177 8.06 -10.04 -5.15
C SER A 177 7.86 -9.98 -6.67
N GLN A 178 6.66 -9.62 -7.15
CA GLN A 178 6.39 -9.41 -8.57
C GLN A 178 6.83 -8.03 -9.06
N TRP A 179 6.92 -7.07 -8.16
CA TRP A 179 7.38 -5.72 -8.42
C TRP A 179 8.92 -5.63 -8.50
N GLN A 180 9.52 -6.37 -9.44
CA GLN A 180 10.98 -6.54 -9.55
C GLN A 180 11.70 -5.25 -9.98
N ASP A 181 11.18 -4.58 -11.01
CA ASP A 181 11.76 -3.35 -11.56
C ASP A 181 11.33 -2.09 -10.80
N MET A 182 10.28 -2.21 -9.98
CA MET A 182 9.75 -1.11 -9.18
C MET A 182 10.53 -0.93 -7.88
N VAL A 183 10.58 0.31 -7.39
CA VAL A 183 11.11 0.60 -6.05
C VAL A 183 9.95 0.56 -5.06
N ALA A 184 9.84 -0.54 -4.30
CA ALA A 184 8.67 -0.84 -3.50
C ALA A 184 8.96 -1.06 -2.00
N VAL A 185 8.01 -0.65 -1.15
CA VAL A 185 7.98 -0.94 0.28
C VAL A 185 6.59 -1.36 0.74
N THR A 186 6.52 -2.00 1.90
CA THR A 186 5.27 -2.18 2.63
C THR A 186 5.27 -1.25 3.84
N LEU A 187 4.16 -0.57 4.11
CA LEU A 187 3.95 0.23 5.31
C LEU A 187 2.98 -0.51 6.22
N SER A 188 3.39 -0.72 7.47
CA SER A 188 2.61 -1.47 8.45
C SER A 188 2.34 -0.63 9.70
N SER A 189 1.14 -0.78 10.25
CA SER A 189 0.73 -0.17 11.53
C SER A 189 -0.49 -0.85 12.12
N GLY A 190 -0.59 -0.84 13.44
CA GLY A 190 -1.71 -1.35 14.21
C GLY A 190 -1.83 -2.88 14.15
N SER A 191 -2.90 -3.39 14.73
CA SER A 191 -3.23 -4.83 14.73
C SER A 191 -4.34 -5.15 13.73
N PRO A 192 -4.51 -6.43 13.35
CA PRO A 192 -5.68 -6.87 12.59
C PRO A 192 -7.00 -6.54 13.29
N ARG A 193 -8.05 -6.28 12.51
CA ARG A 193 -9.44 -6.04 12.95
C ARG A 193 -9.64 -4.80 13.83
N THR A 194 -8.61 -4.00 14.06
CA THR A 194 -8.69 -2.73 14.78
C THR A 194 -8.24 -1.58 13.88
N VAL A 195 -8.58 -0.36 14.30
CA VAL A 195 -8.12 0.86 13.63
C VAL A 195 -7.39 1.73 14.65
N ASN A 196 -6.11 2.01 14.39
CA ASN A 196 -5.27 2.90 15.15
C ASN A 196 -5.07 4.21 14.36
N LEU A 197 -6.01 5.16 14.53
CA LEU A 197 -6.01 6.42 13.78
C LEU A 197 -4.72 7.25 13.92
N PRO A 198 -4.12 7.40 15.13
CA PRO A 198 -2.84 8.11 15.27
C PRO A 198 -1.69 7.49 14.47
N GLN A 199 -1.61 6.16 14.44
CA GLN A 199 -0.59 5.44 13.67
C GLN A 199 -0.84 5.54 12.16
N CYS A 200 -2.10 5.41 11.72
CA CYS A 200 -2.47 5.67 10.33
C CYS A 200 -2.10 7.11 9.91
N GLU A 201 -2.28 8.09 10.80
CA GLU A 201 -1.92 9.48 10.48
C GLU A 201 -0.41 9.68 10.32
N THR A 202 0.39 8.96 11.10
CA THR A 202 1.85 8.97 10.95
C THR A 202 2.26 8.49 9.57
N LEU A 203 1.71 7.36 9.12
CA LEU A 203 1.98 6.83 7.78
C LEU A 203 1.41 7.71 6.67
N PHE A 204 0.21 8.30 6.86
CA PHE A 204 -0.38 9.26 5.93
C PHE A 204 0.56 10.42 5.67
N GLN A 205 1.05 11.09 6.73
CA GLN A 205 2.00 12.18 6.58
C GLN A 205 3.31 11.73 5.93
N GLY A 206 3.75 10.50 6.22
CA GLY A 206 4.92 9.92 5.55
C GLY A 206 4.75 9.80 4.04
N ILE A 207 3.59 9.32 3.58
CA ILE A 207 3.28 9.20 2.15
C ILE A 207 3.18 10.60 1.50
N ILE A 208 2.62 11.61 2.19
CA ILE A 208 2.63 13.00 1.69
C ILE A 208 4.06 13.52 1.55
N ASN A 209 4.91 13.33 2.57
CA ASN A 209 6.32 13.73 2.53
C ASN A 209 7.06 13.10 1.34
N PHE A 210 6.84 11.80 1.14
CA PHE A 210 7.41 11.06 0.03
C PHE A 210 6.96 11.62 -1.33
N MET A 211 5.65 11.84 -1.52
CA MET A 211 5.15 12.41 -2.77
C MET A 211 5.71 13.82 -3.04
N VAL A 212 5.96 14.62 -2.00
CA VAL A 212 6.61 15.93 -2.15
C VAL A 212 8.09 15.78 -2.54
N ALA A 213 8.82 14.87 -1.88
CA ALA A 213 10.25 14.63 -2.15
C ALA A 213 10.49 14.10 -3.57
N GLU A 214 9.61 13.21 -4.04
CA GLU A 214 9.63 12.65 -5.41
C GLU A 214 8.86 13.50 -6.42
N LYS A 215 8.49 14.73 -6.08
CA LYS A 215 7.83 15.69 -6.99
C LYS A 215 6.52 15.21 -7.61
N ILE A 216 5.92 14.14 -7.10
CA ILE A 216 4.56 13.71 -7.42
C ILE A 216 3.58 14.77 -6.93
N LEU A 217 3.85 15.37 -5.78
CA LEU A 217 3.12 16.49 -5.19
C LEU A 217 4.02 17.73 -5.10
N LYS A 218 3.44 18.90 -5.34
CA LYS A 218 4.08 20.19 -5.03
C LYS A 218 3.40 20.81 -3.82
N ASP A 219 4.14 20.99 -2.73
CA ASP A 219 3.73 21.84 -1.61
C ASP A 219 4.00 23.31 -1.95
N LYS A 220 2.96 24.16 -1.84
CA LYS A 220 3.03 25.61 -2.11
C LYS A 220 3.38 26.40 -0.84
N ARG A 221 3.35 25.77 0.33
CA ARG A 221 3.67 26.44 1.59
C ARG A 221 5.18 26.68 1.65
N LYS A 222 5.59 27.87 2.11
CA LYS A 222 7.00 28.20 2.37
C LYS A 222 7.45 27.60 3.69
N ILE A 223 7.54 26.28 3.79
CA ILE A 223 7.97 25.59 5.01
C ILE A 223 9.47 25.30 4.93
N LYS A 224 10.22 25.62 5.99
CA LYS A 224 11.63 25.20 6.11
C LYS A 224 11.67 23.67 6.11
N SER A 225 12.61 23.07 5.37
CA SER A 225 12.78 21.61 5.39
C SER A 225 12.98 21.14 6.83
N ALA A 226 12.11 20.26 7.31
CA ALA A 226 12.31 19.61 8.60
C ALA A 226 13.66 18.87 8.63
N LYS A 227 14.25 18.76 9.82
CA LYS A 227 15.53 18.07 10.02
C LYS A 227 15.38 16.61 9.57
N ASN A 228 16.25 16.15 8.69
CA ASN A 228 16.29 14.73 8.30
C ASN A 228 16.90 13.92 9.44
N PHE A 229 16.24 12.82 9.80
CA PHE A 229 16.78 11.82 10.70
C PHE A 229 17.12 10.57 9.89
N PRO A 230 18.29 9.93 10.12
CA PRO A 230 18.61 8.68 9.45
C PRO A 230 17.63 7.58 9.89
N PRO A 231 17.09 6.77 8.97
CA PRO A 231 16.24 5.64 9.33
C PRO A 231 17.05 4.62 10.14
N ARG A 232 16.44 4.06 11.18
CA ARG A 232 16.94 2.90 11.92
C ARG A 232 16.58 1.65 11.13
N LEU A 233 17.61 0.97 10.64
CA LEU A 233 17.47 -0.25 9.85
C LEU A 233 17.62 -1.45 10.78
N TYR A 234 16.61 -2.30 10.80
CA TYR A 234 16.59 -3.57 11.53
C TYR A 234 16.55 -4.71 10.52
N GLN A 235 17.35 -5.73 10.75
CA GLN A 235 17.35 -7.00 10.03
C GLN A 235 16.59 -8.06 10.83
N SER A 236 16.29 -9.19 10.22
CA SER A 236 15.60 -10.30 10.88
C SER A 236 16.35 -10.84 12.10
N GLU A 237 17.68 -10.76 12.10
CA GLU A 237 18.54 -11.12 13.23
C GLU A 237 18.47 -10.14 14.41
N ASP A 238 17.93 -8.93 14.21
CA ASP A 238 17.72 -7.94 15.28
C ASP A 238 16.40 -8.17 16.04
N GLU A 239 15.59 -9.15 15.65
CA GLU A 239 14.29 -9.44 16.27
C GLU A 239 14.44 -10.14 17.61
N VAL A 240 13.92 -9.50 18.67
CA VAL A 240 13.88 -10.07 20.02
C VAL A 240 12.44 -10.43 20.36
N ALA A 241 12.18 -11.73 20.57
CA ALA A 241 10.89 -12.19 21.07
C ALA A 241 10.75 -11.78 22.55
N VAL A 242 9.90 -10.80 22.82
CA VAL A 242 9.50 -10.45 24.18
C VAL A 242 8.29 -11.32 24.52
N LEU A 243 8.53 -12.41 25.24
CA LEU A 243 7.46 -13.21 25.83
C LEU A 243 6.88 -12.39 27.00
N ALA A 244 5.64 -11.92 26.83
CA ALA A 244 4.86 -11.27 27.87
C ALA A 244 4.08 -12.31 28.69
#